data_AF-A0A8X6TFR3-F1
#
_entry.id   AF-A0A8X6TFR3-F1
#
_cell.length_a   1.000
_cell.length_b   1.000
_cell.length_c   1.000
_cell.angle_alpha   90.00
_cell.angle_beta   90.00
_cell.angle_gamma   90.00
#
_symmetry.space_group_name_H-M   'P 1'
#
loop_
_entity.id
_entity.type
_entity.pdbx_description
1 polymer ?
#
loop_
_entity_poly.entity_id
_entity_poly.type
_entity_poly.pdbx_seq_one_letter_code
_entity_poly.pdbx_strand_id
1 'polypeptide(L)'
;MYLKVLIFIAFDPPEYLRQLALELINSNILDDAFLAYTYGSRNEMSYTGSCIYIRAQDNSCQFNLRNTTGCSVFCSDFNDIDSALDKILVEFE
;
A
#
# COMPACT_ATOMS: atom_id res chain seq x y z
N MET A 1 -2.60 -5.80 -15.60
CA MET A 1 -2.74 -4.93 -14.42
C MET A 1 -1.34 -4.49 -13.98
N TYR A 2 -0.95 -3.24 -14.27
CA TYR A 2 0.42 -2.75 -14.02
C TYR A 2 0.52 -2.23 -12.60
N LEU A 3 1.00 -3.07 -11.67
CA LEU A 3 1.38 -2.57 -10.37
C LEU A 3 2.75 -1.88 -10.47
N LYS A 4 2.75 -0.57 -10.68
CA LYS A 4 3.94 0.25 -10.48
C LYS A 4 4.01 0.63 -9.01
N VAL A 5 4.62 -0.25 -8.20
CA VAL A 5 5.23 0.19 -6.94
C VAL A 5 6.33 1.17 -7.33
N LEU A 6 6.02 2.47 -7.26
CA LEU A 6 6.98 3.52 -7.58
C LEU A 6 7.90 3.72 -6.38
N ILE A 7 8.85 2.80 -6.21
CA ILE A 7 9.98 3.03 -5.32
C ILE A 7 10.85 4.08 -6.03
N PHE A 8 10.81 5.33 -5.59
CA PHE A 8 11.82 6.33 -5.95
C PHE A 8 13.16 5.92 -5.32
N ILE A 9 13.84 4.95 -5.91
CA ILE A 9 15.26 4.75 -5.69
C ILE A 9 15.98 5.54 -6.77
N ALA A 10 16.17 6.84 -6.55
CA ALA A 10 17.14 7.60 -7.32
C ALA A 10 17.77 8.67 -6.43
N PHE A 11 19.09 8.65 -6.43
CA PHE A 11 20.04 9.56 -5.79
C PHE A 11 19.71 11.01 -6.18
N ASP A 12 19.19 11.81 -5.24
CA ASP A 12 19.00 13.27 -5.30
C ASP A 12 18.53 13.86 -6.66
N PRO A 13 17.30 13.56 -7.12
CA PRO A 13 16.75 14.20 -8.30
C PRO A 13 16.55 15.70 -8.06
N PRO A 14 16.76 16.56 -9.07
CA PRO A 14 16.39 17.97 -9.01
C PRO A 14 14.96 18.17 -8.52
N GLU A 15 14.75 19.15 -7.64
CA GLU A 15 13.48 19.36 -6.94
C GLU A 15 12.28 19.51 -7.89
N TYR A 16 12.49 20.09 -9.07
CA TYR A 16 11.46 20.23 -10.10
C TYR A 16 10.99 18.87 -10.66
N LEU A 17 11.88 17.88 -10.80
CA LEU A 17 11.51 16.54 -11.24
C LEU A 17 10.74 15.79 -10.16
N ARG A 18 11.11 15.99 -8.89
CA ARG A 18 10.36 15.44 -7.76
C ARG A 18 8.93 16.02 -7.72
N GLN A 19 8.81 17.34 -7.89
CA GLN A 19 7.52 18.03 -7.95
C GLN A 19 6.66 17.51 -9.11
N LEU A 20 7.22 17.45 -10.33
CA LEU A 20 6.51 17.00 -11.52
C LEU A 20 6.03 15.54 -11.38
N ALA A 21 6.86 14.67 -10.78
CA ALA A 21 6.48 13.27 -10.58
C ALA A 21 5.34 13.13 -9.56
N LEU A 22 5.37 13.90 -8.47
CA LEU A 22 4.26 13.94 -7.50
C LEU A 22 2.97 14.48 -8.13
N GLU A 23 3.08 15.53 -8.95
CA GLU A 23 1.96 16.14 -9.64
C GLU A 23 1.33 15.14 -10.62
N LEU A 24 2.15 14.44 -11.41
CA LEU A 24 1.70 13.38 -12.33
C LEU A 24 1.01 12.22 -11.59
N ILE A 25 1.53 11.80 -10.44
CA ILE A 25 0.90 10.76 -9.62
C ILE A 25 -0.45 11.25 -9.11
N ASN A 26 -0.50 12.46 -8.56
CA ASN A 26 -1.70 13.00 -7.94
C ASN A 26 -2.80 13.35 -8.95
N SER A 27 -2.44 13.82 -10.16
CA SER A 27 -3.41 14.31 -11.14
C SER A 27 -3.87 13.23 -12.14
N ASN A 28 -3.03 12.23 -12.42
CA ASN A 28 -3.24 11.36 -13.58
C ASN A 28 -3.43 9.88 -13.23
N ILE A 29 -3.07 9.46 -12.01
CA ILE A 29 -3.12 8.06 -11.60
C ILE A 29 -4.24 7.82 -10.59
N LEU A 30 -4.51 8.77 -9.69
CA LEU A 30 -5.41 8.54 -8.56
C LEU A 30 -6.90 8.40 -8.91
N ASP A 31 -7.37 9.00 -10.01
CA ASP A 31 -8.81 8.99 -10.34
C ASP A 31 -9.35 7.60 -10.71
N ASP A 32 -8.54 6.77 -11.39
CA ASP A 32 -8.90 5.39 -11.79
C ASP A 32 -8.10 4.31 -11.03
N ALA A 33 -7.32 4.69 -10.00
CA ALA A 33 -6.48 3.75 -9.27
C ALA A 33 -7.15 3.19 -8.01
N PHE A 34 -6.77 1.95 -7.68
CA PHE A 34 -7.00 1.38 -6.37
C PHE A 34 -5.97 1.93 -5.37
N LEU A 35 -6.47 2.50 -4.28
CA LEU A 35 -5.66 2.99 -3.17
C LEU A 35 -5.69 1.96 -2.04
N ALA A 36 -4.55 1.32 -1.77
CA ALA A 36 -4.37 0.44 -0.63
C ALA A 36 -3.58 1.15 0.47
N TYR A 37 -4.16 1.19 1.67
CA TYR A 37 -3.56 1.70 2.88
C TYR A 37 -3.29 0.51 3.81
N THR A 38 -2.05 0.38 4.25
CA THR A 38 -1.64 -0.65 5.20
C THR A 38 -1.34 0.00 6.55
N TYR A 39 -1.70 -0.69 7.62
CA TYR A 39 -1.42 -0.27 8.97
C TYR A 39 -0.94 -1.48 9.78
N GLY A 40 0.37 -1.58 9.95
CA GLY A 40 0.99 -2.49 10.90
C GLY A 40 0.89 -1.95 12.33
N SER A 41 0.56 -2.83 13.27
CA SER A 41 0.51 -2.55 14.70
C SER A 41 1.33 -3.58 15.47
N ARG A 42 1.86 -3.16 16.62
CA ARG A 42 2.53 -4.05 17.57
C ARG A 42 2.04 -3.71 18.97
N ASN A 43 1.60 -4.72 19.72
CA ASN A 43 1.21 -4.54 21.11
C ASN A 43 2.40 -4.72 22.07
N GLU A 44 2.18 -4.44 23.35
CA GLU A 44 3.19 -4.54 24.42
C GLU A 44 3.75 -5.97 24.57
N MET A 45 2.95 -6.98 24.25
CA MET A 45 3.32 -8.39 24.25
C MET A 45 4.07 -8.81 22.98
N SER A 46 4.46 -7.85 22.13
CA SER A 46 5.14 -8.07 20.85
C SER A 46 4.36 -8.87 19.82
N TYR A 47 3.04 -9.01 19.97
CA TYR A 47 2.21 -9.49 18.89
C TYR A 47 2.03 -8.39 17.86
N THR A 48 2.23 -8.75 16.60
CA THR A 48 1.96 -7.89 15.48
C THR A 48 0.64 -8.26 14.83
N GLY A 49 -0.06 -7.25 14.35
CA GLY A 49 -1.31 -7.39 13.62
C GLY A 49 -1.36 -6.29 12.58
N SER A 50 -2.02 -6.55 11.47
CA SER A 50 -2.12 -5.57 10.40
C SER A 50 -3.55 -5.42 9.92
N CYS A 51 -3.83 -4.24 9.41
CA CYS A 51 -5.09 -3.88 8.79
C CYS A 51 -4.79 -3.31 7.41
N ILE A 52 -5.59 -3.72 6.43
CA ILE A 52 -5.55 -3.20 5.07
C ILE A 52 -6.89 -2.54 4.79
N TYR A 53 -6.85 -1.34 4.24
CA TYR A 53 -8.00 -0.65 3.69
C TYR A 53 -7.75 -0.37 2.21
N ILE A 54 -8.64 -0.86 1.36
CA ILE A 54 -8.59 -0.67 -0.09
C ILE A 54 -9.76 0.21 -0.49
N ARG A 55 -9.46 1.28 -1.21
CA ARG A 55 -10.44 2.19 -1.79
C ARG A 55 -10.33 2.14 -3.30
N ALA A 56 -11.45 1.81 -3.94
CA ALA A 56 -11.70 2.01 -5.36
C ALA A 56 -12.54 3.27 -5.55
N GLN A 57 -12.87 3.61 -6.79
CA GLN A 57 -13.71 4.77 -7.13
C GLN A 57 -15.08 4.71 -6.44
N ASP A 58 -15.76 3.56 -6.54
CA ASP A 58 -17.15 3.40 -6.06
C ASP A 58 -17.29 2.49 -4.83
N ASN A 59 -16.25 1.75 -4.47
CA ASN A 59 -16.30 0.74 -3.41
C ASN A 59 -15.06 0.80 -2.52
N SER A 60 -15.18 0.24 -1.31
CA SER A 60 -14.03 0.05 -0.42
C SER A 60 -14.13 -1.26 0.34
N CYS A 61 -12.98 -1.85 0.67
CA CYS A 61 -12.86 -3.08 1.44
C CYS A 61 -11.86 -2.88 2.57
N GLN A 62 -12.13 -3.48 3.73
CA GLN A 62 -11.21 -3.52 4.86
C GLN A 62 -11.09 -4.94 5.39
N PHE A 63 -9.87 -5.38 5.67
CA PHE A 63 -9.65 -6.67 6.32
C PHE A 63 -8.39 -6.64 7.18
N ASN A 64 -8.39 -7.49 8.20
CA ASN A 64 -7.26 -7.66 9.11
C ASN A 64 -6.49 -8.91 8.75
N LEU A 65 -5.17 -8.82 8.84
CA LEU A 65 -4.26 -9.96 8.72
C LEU A 65 -3.59 -10.26 10.05
N ARG A 66 -3.45 -11.55 10.32
CA ARG A 66 -2.71 -12.02 11.47
C ARG A 66 -1.26 -12.21 11.05
N ASN A 67 -0.38 -11.40 11.62
CA ASN A 67 1.05 -11.55 11.38
C ASN A 67 1.60 -12.76 12.13
N THR A 68 2.63 -13.37 11.55
CA THR A 68 3.39 -14.46 12.16
C THR A 68 4.04 -13.97 13.45
N THR A 69 4.15 -14.84 14.45
CA THR A 69 4.79 -14.49 15.74
C THR A 69 6.23 -14.05 15.54
N GLY A 70 6.58 -12.86 16.05
CA GLY A 70 7.92 -12.28 15.91
C GLY A 70 8.14 -11.47 14.62
N CYS A 71 7.13 -11.32 13.76
CA CYS A 71 7.20 -10.44 12.59
C CYS A 71 7.33 -8.98 13.03
N SER A 72 8.24 -8.21 12.41
CA SER A 72 8.33 -6.77 12.65
C SER A 72 7.18 -6.02 11.96
N VAL A 73 6.87 -4.80 12.42
CA VAL A 73 5.84 -3.95 11.78
C VAL A 73 6.17 -3.69 10.30
N PHE A 74 7.45 -3.54 9.98
CA PHE A 74 7.89 -3.36 8.59
C PHE A 74 7.66 -4.60 7.72
N CYS A 75 7.90 -5.79 8.27
CA CYS A 75 7.66 -7.05 7.56
C CYS A 75 6.16 -7.33 7.37
N SER A 76 5.30 -6.90 8.32
CA SER A 76 3.86 -7.00 8.14
C SER A 76 3.38 -6.11 6.99
N ASP A 77 3.90 -4.89 6.87
CA ASP A 77 3.49 -3.97 5.80
C ASP A 77 3.78 -4.55 4.39
N PHE A 78 4.88 -5.30 4.22
CA PHE A 78 5.16 -5.98 2.95
C PHE A 78 4.14 -7.08 2.63
N ASN A 79 3.81 -7.91 3.63
CA ASN A 79 2.83 -8.98 3.46
C ASN A 79 1.42 -8.42 3.24
N ASP A 80 1.15 -7.25 3.83
CA ASP A 80 -0.10 -6.53 3.66
C ASP A 80 -0.26 -6.00 2.24
N ILE A 81 0.82 -5.49 1.64
CA ILE A 81 0.83 -5.10 0.23
C ILE A 81 0.47 -6.31 -0.64
N ASP A 82 1.16 -7.44 -0.46
CA ASP A 82 0.92 -8.65 -1.26
C ASP A 82 -0.55 -9.11 -1.16
N SER A 83 -1.09 -9.13 0.05
CA SER A 83 -2.49 -9.50 0.30
C SER A 83 -3.49 -8.49 -0.27
N ALA A 84 -3.16 -7.19 -0.25
CA ALA A 84 -3.99 -6.16 -0.86
C ALA A 84 -4.07 -6.35 -2.38
N LEU A 85 -2.95 -6.75 -3.02
CA LEU A 85 -2.90 -7.02 -4.45
C LEU A 85 -3.74 -8.21 -4.85
N ASP A 86 -3.61 -9.32 -4.12
CA ASP A 86 -4.44 -10.50 -4.33
C ASP A 86 -5.93 -10.16 -4.22
N LYS A 87 -6.29 -9.32 -3.23
CA LYS A 87 -7.67 -8.87 -3.05
C LYS A 87 -8.17 -8.02 -4.21
N ILE A 88 -7.36 -7.07 -4.70
CA ILE A 88 -7.72 -6.23 -5.84
C ILE A 88 -7.89 -7.08 -7.10
N LEU A 89 -6.98 -8.04 -7.34
CA LEU A 89 -7.02 -8.93 -8.50
C LEU A 89 -8.23 -9.88 -8.50
N VAL A 90 -8.78 -10.22 -7.35
CA VAL A 90 -9.89 -11.18 -7.23
C VAL A 90 -11.25 -10.52 -7.12
N GLU A 91 -11.37 -9.39 -6.41
CA GLU A 91 -12.68 -8.82 -6.03
C GLU A 91 -13.02 -7.50 -6.73
N PHE A 92 -12.07 -6.89 -7.43
CA PHE A 92 -12.26 -5.58 -8.07
C PHE A 92 -12.02 -5.61 -9.60
N GLU A 93 -11.90 -6.79 -10.22
CA GLU A 93 -12.13 -7.02 -11.66
C GLU A 93 -13.61 -7.30 -11.95
#